data_AF-A0A9P5UV71-F1
#
_entry.id   AF-A0A9P5UV71-F1
#
_cell.length_a   1.000
_cell.length_b   1.000
_cell.length_c   1.000
_cell.angle_alpha   90.00
_cell.angle_beta   90.00
_cell.angle_gamma   90.00
#
_symmetry.space_group_name_H-M   'P 1'
#
loop_
_entity.id
_entity.type
_entity.pdbx_description
1 polymer ?
#
loop_
_entity_poly.entity_id
_entity_poly.type
_entity_poly.pdbx_seq_one_letter_code
_entity_poly.pdbx_strand_id
1 'polypeptide(L)'
;VKTSNAMRGSLNAIRRASSEDELQAKWRAFQNSFPLATKLISYLDKQWVVPKKLVKWALYLRENYQHTNTNNLVESWHKTLKRQYLGYERDLRADDLVCLLQGVVNVDFRTTHFKLTHGLQPLVLSQYDKDKKAKAMALAFDVASNMISEVSEQFKV
;
A
#
# COMPACT_ATOMS: atom_id res chain seq x y z
N VAL A 1 -19.26 24.00 -4.83
CA VAL A 1 -19.06 22.98 -3.74
C VAL A 1 -19.71 21.63 -4.06
N LYS A 2 -21.02 21.58 -4.42
CA LYS A 2 -21.72 20.32 -4.74
C LYS A 2 -21.07 19.48 -5.87
N THR A 3 -20.60 20.12 -6.94
CA THR A 3 -19.92 19.48 -8.07
C THR A 3 -18.55 18.88 -7.72
N SER A 4 -17.79 19.53 -6.82
CA SER A 4 -16.47 19.03 -6.39
C SER A 4 -16.58 17.75 -5.55
N ASN A 5 -17.55 17.69 -4.63
CA ASN A 5 -17.81 16.48 -3.84
C ASN A 5 -18.34 15.33 -4.71
N ALA A 6 -19.17 15.63 -5.72
CA ALA A 6 -19.64 14.64 -6.69
C ALA A 6 -18.48 14.06 -7.52
N MET A 7 -17.59 14.91 -8.07
CA MET A 7 -16.40 14.44 -8.79
C MET A 7 -15.50 13.58 -7.91
N ARG A 8 -15.25 13.98 -6.66
CA ARG A 8 -14.43 13.20 -5.73
C ARG A 8 -15.09 11.84 -5.43
N GLY A 9 -16.41 11.79 -5.29
CA GLY A 9 -17.17 10.56 -5.13
C GLY A 9 -16.99 9.61 -6.32
N SER A 10 -17.14 10.12 -7.54
CA SER A 10 -16.96 9.33 -8.78
C SER A 10 -15.52 8.85 -8.96
N LEU A 11 -14.52 9.70 -8.70
CA LEU A 11 -13.10 9.31 -8.75
C LEU A 11 -12.78 8.24 -7.70
N ASN A 12 -13.36 8.33 -6.50
CA ASN A 12 -13.24 7.28 -5.49
C ASN A 12 -13.91 5.97 -5.92
N ALA A 13 -15.02 6.03 -6.66
CA ALA A 13 -15.71 4.85 -7.17
C ALA A 13 -14.89 4.15 -8.27
N ILE A 14 -14.22 4.92 -9.15
CA ILE A 14 -13.28 4.41 -10.16
C ILE A 14 -12.10 3.73 -9.47
N ARG A 15 -11.52 4.38 -8.45
CA ARG A 15 -10.40 3.86 -7.67
C ARG A 15 -10.72 2.57 -6.91
N ARG A 16 -11.99 2.31 -6.61
CA ARG A 16 -12.47 1.12 -5.88
C ARG A 16 -13.08 0.04 -6.79
N ALA A 17 -12.90 0.14 -8.11
CA ALA A 17 -13.44 -0.86 -9.03
C ALA A 17 -12.78 -2.24 -8.81
N SER A 18 -13.59 -3.29 -8.88
CA SER A 18 -13.22 -4.68 -8.57
C SER A 18 -12.76 -5.46 -9.80
N SER A 19 -12.99 -4.94 -11.00
CA SER A 19 -12.49 -5.47 -12.26
C SER A 19 -12.02 -4.36 -13.19
N GLU A 20 -11.21 -4.71 -14.19
CA GLU A 20 -10.83 -3.75 -15.24
C GLU A 20 -12.06 -3.26 -16.02
N ASP A 21 -13.01 -4.15 -16.30
CA ASP A 21 -14.26 -3.81 -16.98
C ASP A 21 -15.12 -2.83 -16.16
N GLU A 22 -15.25 -3.06 -14.85
CA GLU A 22 -15.97 -2.17 -13.94
C GLU A 22 -15.30 -0.80 -13.86
N LEU A 23 -13.96 -0.78 -13.88
CA LEU A 23 -13.19 0.45 -13.91
C LEU A 23 -13.46 1.24 -15.18
N GLN A 24 -13.36 0.59 -16.35
CA GLN A 24 -13.58 1.25 -17.64
C GLN A 24 -15.02 1.77 -17.74
N ALA A 25 -16.00 1.01 -17.26
CA ALA A 25 -17.39 1.45 -17.20
C ALA A 25 -17.56 2.70 -16.32
N LYS A 26 -16.95 2.72 -15.13
CA LYS A 26 -16.98 3.88 -14.22
C LYS A 26 -16.22 5.10 -14.76
N TRP A 27 -15.12 4.88 -15.50
CA TRP A 27 -14.38 5.95 -16.16
C TRP A 27 -15.20 6.62 -17.28
N ARG A 28 -15.85 5.82 -18.12
CA ARG A 28 -16.79 6.33 -19.15
C ARG A 28 -17.95 7.10 -18.51
N ALA A 29 -18.51 6.59 -17.41
CA ALA A 29 -19.56 7.28 -16.67
C ALA A 29 -19.09 8.64 -16.11
N PHE A 30 -17.83 8.75 -15.68
CA PHE A 30 -17.24 10.01 -15.22
C PHE A 30 -17.08 11.02 -16.36
N GLN A 31 -16.58 10.59 -17.52
CA GLN A 31 -16.45 11.44 -18.71
C GLN A 31 -17.81 11.99 -19.16
N ASN A 32 -18.86 11.15 -19.13
CA ASN A 32 -20.22 11.55 -19.48
C ASN A 32 -20.85 12.50 -18.46
N SER A 33 -20.54 12.32 -17.17
CA SER A 33 -21.11 13.14 -16.09
C SER A 33 -20.40 14.50 -15.94
N PHE A 34 -19.15 14.62 -16.37
CA PHE A 34 -18.33 15.83 -16.21
C PHE A 34 -17.59 16.24 -17.49
N PRO A 35 -18.29 16.50 -18.61
CA PRO A 35 -17.66 16.83 -19.90
C PRO A 35 -16.85 18.14 -19.84
N LEU A 36 -17.24 19.07 -18.97
CA LEU A 36 -16.57 20.36 -18.75
C LEU A 36 -15.21 20.23 -18.05
N ALA A 37 -14.88 19.06 -17.48
CA ALA A 37 -13.61 18.82 -16.78
C ALA A 37 -12.49 18.38 -17.74
N THR A 38 -12.42 18.96 -18.94
CA THR A 38 -11.58 18.48 -20.05
C THR A 38 -10.08 18.45 -19.72
N LYS A 39 -9.58 19.45 -18.98
CA LYS A 39 -8.16 19.47 -18.52
C LYS A 39 -7.85 18.32 -17.56
N LEU A 40 -8.79 18.02 -16.65
CA LEU A 40 -8.64 16.94 -15.68
C LEU A 40 -8.73 15.57 -16.35
N ILE A 41 -9.69 15.39 -17.27
CA ILE A 41 -9.84 14.17 -18.05
C ILE A 41 -8.57 13.92 -18.88
N SER A 42 -8.07 14.94 -19.58
CA SER A 42 -6.83 14.83 -20.37
C SER A 42 -5.61 14.48 -19.51
N TYR A 43 -5.50 15.05 -18.31
CA TYR A 43 -4.45 14.71 -17.36
C TYR A 43 -4.54 13.25 -16.91
N LEU A 44 -5.74 12.81 -16.51
CA LEU A 44 -5.98 11.45 -16.05
C LEU A 44 -5.75 10.44 -17.16
N ASP A 45 -6.21 10.71 -18.39
CA ASP A 45 -6.00 9.82 -19.53
C ASP A 45 -4.51 9.63 -19.85
N LYS A 46 -3.74 10.73 -19.85
CA LYS A 46 -2.30 10.69 -20.16
C LYS A 46 -1.46 10.06 -19.05
N GLN A 47 -1.80 10.31 -17.78
CA GLN A 47 -0.94 9.93 -16.66
C GLN A 47 -1.37 8.64 -15.97
N TRP A 48 -2.67 8.34 -15.94
CA TRP A 48 -3.24 7.33 -15.05
C TRP A 48 -4.06 6.28 -15.82
N VAL A 49 -4.86 6.65 -16.83
CA VAL A 49 -5.72 5.69 -17.59
C VAL A 49 -4.97 4.97 -18.72
N VAL A 50 -3.67 5.19 -18.87
CA VAL A 50 -2.81 4.39 -19.75
C VAL A 50 -2.83 2.93 -19.28
N PRO A 51 -3.07 1.92 -20.15
CA PRO A 51 -3.26 0.52 -19.75
C PRO A 51 -2.19 -0.02 -18.78
N LYS A 52 -0.91 0.32 -19.03
CA LYS A 52 0.23 -0.06 -18.19
C LYS A 52 0.19 0.49 -16.76
N LYS A 53 -0.44 1.66 -16.56
CA LYS A 53 -0.53 2.35 -15.27
C LYS A 53 -1.90 2.13 -14.63
N LEU A 54 -2.96 1.97 -15.41
CA LEU A 54 -4.34 1.83 -14.96
C LEU A 54 -4.53 0.70 -13.95
N VAL A 55 -4.00 -0.47 -14.29
CA VAL A 55 -3.94 -1.64 -13.41
C VAL A 55 -3.19 -1.30 -12.11
N LYS A 56 -2.10 -0.55 -12.18
CA LYS A 56 -1.21 -0.28 -11.05
C LYS A 56 -1.71 0.74 -10.03
N TRP A 57 -2.62 1.65 -10.36
CA TRP A 57 -3.10 2.64 -9.36
C TRP A 57 -4.54 2.38 -8.92
N ALA A 58 -5.38 1.86 -9.81
CA ALA A 58 -6.78 1.63 -9.49
C ALA A 58 -7.04 0.20 -8.99
N LEU A 59 -6.32 -0.80 -9.52
CA LEU A 59 -6.45 -2.19 -9.04
C LEU A 59 -5.52 -2.51 -7.87
N TYR A 60 -4.55 -1.64 -7.58
CA TYR A 60 -3.63 -1.77 -6.43
C TYR A 60 -4.31 -1.61 -5.06
N LEU A 61 -5.52 -1.03 -5.03
CA LEU A 61 -6.30 -0.88 -3.79
C LEU A 61 -7.18 -2.09 -3.45
N ARG A 62 -7.13 -3.16 -4.24
CA ARG A 62 -7.75 -4.45 -3.89
C ARG A 62 -7.09 -5.01 -2.63
N GLU A 63 -7.87 -5.67 -1.78
CA GLU A 63 -7.34 -6.41 -0.61
C GLU A 63 -6.22 -7.38 -0.99
N ASN A 64 -6.29 -7.95 -2.21
CA ASN A 64 -5.30 -8.89 -2.74
C ASN A 64 -3.95 -8.23 -3.10
N TYR A 65 -3.90 -6.90 -3.26
CA TYR A 65 -2.67 -6.14 -3.56
C TYR A 65 -2.19 -5.28 -2.38
N GLN A 66 -2.89 -5.32 -1.24
CA GLN A 66 -2.45 -4.67 -0.01
C GLN A 66 -1.37 -5.51 0.68
N HIS A 67 -0.17 -5.56 0.08
CA HIS A 67 0.97 -6.18 0.73
C HIS A 67 1.63 -5.27 1.75
N THR A 68 1.51 -3.96 1.60
CA THR A 68 1.90 -2.96 2.58
C THR A 68 1.30 -1.67 2.07
N ASN A 69 0.36 -1.04 2.79
CA ASN A 69 0.10 0.37 2.51
C ASN A 69 1.38 1.11 2.92
N THR A 70 2.30 1.29 1.96
CA THR A 70 3.65 1.83 2.21
C THR A 70 3.54 3.18 2.90
N ASN A 71 2.51 3.97 2.58
CA ASN A 71 2.21 5.19 3.30
C ASN A 71 1.90 4.92 4.78
N ASN A 72 1.01 3.98 5.10
CA ASN A 72 0.73 3.65 6.50
C ASN A 72 1.95 3.07 7.22
N LEU A 73 2.80 2.29 6.55
CA LEU A 73 4.03 1.75 7.14
C LEU A 73 5.02 2.88 7.42
N VAL A 74 5.28 3.74 6.44
CA VAL A 74 6.18 4.90 6.55
C VAL A 74 5.65 5.88 7.60
N GLU A 75 4.36 6.19 7.60
CA GLU A 75 3.74 7.07 8.61
C GLU A 75 3.74 6.45 10.00
N SER A 76 3.50 5.14 10.14
CA SER A 76 3.61 4.44 11.43
C SER A 76 5.04 4.44 11.95
N TRP A 77 6.01 4.22 11.05
CA TRP A 77 7.43 4.30 11.38
C TRP A 77 7.83 5.72 11.78
N HIS A 78 7.44 6.75 11.03
CA HIS A 78 7.66 8.16 11.39
C HIS A 78 7.05 8.50 12.75
N LYS A 79 5.81 8.08 13.00
CA LYS A 79 5.13 8.32 14.28
C LYS A 79 5.87 7.65 15.45
N THR A 80 6.40 6.45 15.22
CA THR A 80 7.17 5.70 16.21
C THR A 80 8.52 6.35 16.46
N LEU A 81 9.24 6.72 15.40
CA LEU A 81 10.51 7.46 15.48
C LEU A 81 10.34 8.77 16.27
N LYS A 82 9.34 9.58 15.88
CA LYS A 82 9.06 10.86 16.53
C LYS A 82 8.75 10.74 18.01
N ARG A 83 7.96 9.72 18.38
CA ARG A 83 7.49 9.51 19.76
C ARG A 83 8.53 8.86 20.66
N GLN A 84 9.25 7.86 20.16
CA GLN A 84 10.14 7.04 20.99
C GLN A 84 11.57 7.61 21.06
N TYR A 85 12.03 8.28 19.99
CA TYR A 85 13.42 8.69 19.90
C TYR A 85 13.62 10.21 19.78
N LEU A 86 12.65 10.95 19.23
CA LEU A 86 12.80 12.39 18.97
C LEU A 86 11.99 13.31 19.91
N GLY A 87 11.14 12.77 20.79
CA GLY A 87 10.37 13.56 21.75
C GLY A 87 9.45 14.65 21.16
N TYR A 88 9.13 14.59 19.86
CA TYR A 88 8.44 15.66 19.10
C TYR A 88 9.19 17.00 18.98
N GLU A 89 10.51 17.00 19.19
CA GLU A 89 11.32 18.20 18.92
C GLU A 89 11.24 18.58 17.44
N ARG A 90 11.14 19.88 17.17
CA ARG A 90 10.93 20.42 15.81
C ARG A 90 12.24 20.84 15.12
N ASP A 91 13.31 21.02 15.88
CA ASP A 91 14.62 21.51 15.39
C ASP A 91 15.72 20.45 15.56
N LEU A 92 15.54 19.29 14.95
CA LEU A 92 16.62 18.31 14.83
C LEU A 92 17.43 18.60 13.57
N ARG A 93 18.73 18.83 13.76
CA ARG A 93 19.65 18.93 12.64
C ARG A 93 19.80 17.55 11.98
N ALA A 94 20.10 17.54 10.69
CA ALA A 94 20.18 16.31 9.91
C ALA A 94 21.31 15.36 10.40
N ASP A 95 22.42 15.92 10.88
CA ASP A 95 23.54 15.19 11.49
C ASP A 95 23.11 14.44 12.76
N ASP A 96 22.35 15.09 13.64
CA ASP A 96 21.83 14.48 14.87
C ASP A 96 20.88 13.32 14.55
N LEU A 97 20.03 13.50 13.54
CA LEU A 97 19.11 12.45 13.10
C LEU A 97 19.87 11.23 12.55
N VAL A 98 20.92 11.44 11.75
CA VAL A 98 21.74 10.35 11.21
C VAL A 98 22.46 9.61 12.34
N CYS A 99 23.01 10.34 13.31
CA CYS A 99 23.67 9.74 14.48
C CYS A 99 22.69 8.88 15.30
N LEU A 100 21.49 9.40 15.56
CA LEU A 100 20.44 8.67 16.28
C LEU A 100 20.00 7.41 15.54
N LEU A 101 19.79 7.51 14.22
CA LEU A 101 19.36 6.39 13.39
C LEU A 101 20.43 5.29 13.34
N GLN A 102 21.70 5.65 13.21
CA GLN A 102 22.81 4.70 13.15
C GLN A 102 23.15 4.08 14.51
N GLY A 103 22.98 4.84 15.59
CA GLY A 103 23.22 4.40 16.96
C GLY A 103 22.00 3.68 17.53
N VAL A 104 21.24 4.41 18.35
CA VAL A 104 20.19 3.87 19.23
C VAL A 104 19.13 3.08 18.43
N VAL A 105 18.61 3.66 17.36
CA VAL A 105 17.52 3.03 16.58
C VAL A 105 17.97 1.73 15.93
N ASN A 106 19.18 1.71 15.34
CA ASN A 106 19.72 0.52 14.70
C ASN A 106 20.01 -0.59 15.71
N VAL A 107 20.58 -0.25 16.87
CA VAL A 107 20.84 -1.23 17.94
C VAL A 107 19.54 -1.84 18.45
N ASP A 108 18.51 -1.03 18.69
CA ASP A 108 17.20 -1.52 19.13
C ASP A 108 16.53 -2.40 18.07
N PHE A 109 16.62 -2.00 16.80
CA PHE A 109 16.12 -2.79 15.68
C PHE A 109 16.81 -4.16 15.59
N ARG A 110 18.15 -4.18 15.62
CA ARG A 110 18.94 -5.42 15.53
C ARG A 110 18.68 -6.33 16.72
N THR A 111 18.59 -5.77 17.91
CA THR A 111 18.29 -6.52 19.14
C THR A 111 16.90 -7.13 19.08
N THR A 112 15.90 -6.35 18.67
CA THR A 112 14.52 -6.84 18.50
C THR A 112 14.46 -7.92 17.43
N HIS A 113 15.08 -7.70 16.28
CA HIS A 113 15.16 -8.69 15.21
C HIS A 113 15.80 -9.99 15.70
N PHE A 114 16.95 -9.91 16.38
CA PHE A 114 17.61 -11.07 16.95
C PHE A 114 16.70 -11.85 17.91
N LYS A 115 16.02 -11.15 18.84
CA LYS A 115 15.09 -11.76 19.79
C LYS A 115 13.92 -12.46 19.08
N LEU A 116 13.35 -11.84 18.05
CA LEU A 116 12.25 -12.42 17.28
C LEU A 116 12.71 -13.65 16.50
N THR A 117 13.84 -13.58 15.80
CA THR A 117 14.38 -14.69 14.98
C THR A 117 14.72 -15.91 15.84
N HIS A 118 15.23 -15.70 17.05
CA HIS A 118 15.60 -16.79 17.96
C HIS A 118 14.46 -17.22 18.91
N GLY A 119 13.25 -16.68 18.73
CA GLY A 119 12.09 -17.02 19.57
C GLY A 119 12.20 -16.54 21.02
N LEU A 120 13.14 -15.65 21.34
CA LEU A 120 13.30 -15.04 22.67
C LEU A 120 12.19 -14.02 22.98
N GLN A 121 11.52 -13.53 21.93
CA GLN A 121 10.37 -12.64 22.05
C GLN A 121 9.26 -13.11 21.09
N PRO A 122 8.00 -13.22 21.55
CA PRO A 122 6.90 -13.56 20.68
C PRO A 122 6.56 -12.41 19.74
N LEU A 123 6.39 -12.71 18.46
CA LEU A 123 5.82 -11.77 17.50
C LEU A 123 4.30 -11.69 17.70
N VAL A 124 3.81 -10.57 18.21
CA VAL A 124 2.36 -10.34 18.34
C VAL A 124 1.81 -9.92 16.99
N LEU A 125 1.16 -10.86 16.31
CA LEU A 125 0.44 -10.60 15.07
C LEU A 125 -0.90 -9.90 15.36
N SER A 126 -1.28 -8.96 14.48
CA SER A 126 -2.64 -8.40 14.51
C SER A 126 -3.68 -9.48 14.20
N GLN A 127 -4.96 -9.26 14.55
CA GLN A 127 -6.01 -10.23 14.21
C GLN A 127 -6.07 -10.50 12.70
N TYR A 128 -5.92 -9.45 11.90
CA TYR A 128 -5.85 -9.55 10.44
C TYR A 128 -4.69 -10.45 9.97
N ASP A 129 -3.49 -10.26 10.55
CA ASP A 129 -2.32 -11.07 10.19
C ASP A 129 -2.45 -12.52 10.64
N LYS A 130 -3.11 -12.76 11.80
CA LYS A 130 -3.45 -14.11 12.26
C LYS A 130 -4.40 -14.80 11.28
N ASP A 131 -5.46 -14.12 10.87
CA ASP A 131 -6.45 -14.66 9.94
C ASP A 131 -5.82 -14.94 8.56
N LYS A 132 -4.93 -14.05 8.10
CA LYS A 132 -4.16 -14.23 6.86
C LYS A 132 -3.20 -15.42 6.96
N LYS A 133 -2.47 -15.53 8.06
CA LYS A 133 -1.57 -16.67 8.31
C LYS A 133 -2.34 -17.98 8.37
N ALA A 134 -3.51 -18.00 9.03
CA ALA A 134 -4.39 -19.15 9.10
C ALA A 134 -4.89 -19.57 7.71
N LYS A 135 -5.35 -18.62 6.90
CA LYS A 135 -5.74 -18.87 5.50
C LYS A 135 -4.58 -19.44 4.67
N ALA A 136 -3.37 -18.90 4.83
CA ALA A 136 -2.19 -19.40 4.12
C ALA A 136 -1.81 -20.82 4.57
N MET A 137 -1.87 -21.11 5.87
CA MET A 137 -1.56 -22.44 6.42
C MET A 137 -2.64 -23.48 6.13
N ALA A 138 -3.87 -23.06 5.82
CA ALA A 138 -4.95 -23.96 5.43
C ALA A 138 -4.87 -24.43 3.96
N LEU A 139 -3.99 -23.84 3.15
CA LEU A 139 -3.81 -24.26 1.75
C LEU A 139 -3.02 -25.57 1.71
N ALA A 140 -3.51 -26.51 0.91
CA ALA A 140 -2.78 -27.74 0.62
C ALA A 140 -1.50 -27.43 -0.17
N PHE A 141 -0.45 -28.22 0.08
CA PHE A 141 0.89 -27.95 -0.44
C PHE A 141 0.95 -27.90 -1.97
N ASP A 142 0.20 -28.77 -2.63
CA ASP A 142 0.03 -28.84 -4.09
C ASP A 142 -0.58 -27.54 -4.65
N VAL A 143 -1.65 -27.04 -4.01
CA VAL A 143 -2.29 -25.77 -4.38
C VAL A 143 -1.34 -24.59 -4.18
N ALA A 144 -0.62 -24.55 -3.06
CA ALA A 144 0.36 -23.53 -2.77
C ALA A 144 1.54 -23.55 -3.77
N SER A 145 2.02 -24.73 -4.15
CA SER A 145 3.10 -24.89 -5.12
C SER A 145 2.71 -24.43 -6.52
N ASN A 146 1.47 -24.70 -6.95
CA ASN A 146 0.97 -24.27 -8.25
C ASN A 146 0.81 -22.74 -8.34
N MET A 147 0.35 -22.09 -7.27
CA MET A 147 0.27 -20.62 -7.20
C MET A 147 1.63 -19.94 -7.35
N ILE A 148 2.72 -20.57 -6.89
CA ILE A 148 4.08 -20.03 -7.05
C ILE A 148 4.56 -20.16 -8.51
N SER A 149 4.25 -21.28 -9.15
CA SER A 149 4.63 -21.54 -10.55
C SER A 149 3.95 -20.58 -11.52
N GLU A 150 2.64 -20.33 -11.35
CA GLU A 150 1.89 -19.38 -12.19
C GLU A 150 2.43 -17.94 -12.10
N VAL A 151 2.87 -17.53 -10.91
CA VAL A 151 3.47 -16.20 -10.70
C VAL A 151 4.82 -16.09 -11.41
N SER A 152 5.63 -17.15 -11.43
CA SER A 152 6.95 -17.13 -12.09
C SER A 152 6.85 -17.00 -13.62
N GLU A 153 5.77 -17.48 -14.23
CA GLU A 153 5.53 -17.37 -15.68
C GLU A 153 5.02 -15.97 -16.07
N GLN A 154 4.26 -15.30 -15.19
CA GLN A 154 3.77 -13.93 -15.41
C GLN A 154 4.88 -12.86 -15.39
N PHE A 155 6.06 -13.18 -14.87
CA PHE A 155 7.22 -12.27 -14.80
C PHE A 155 8.37 -12.62 -15.76
N LYS A 156 8.21 -13.65 -16.61
CA LYS A 156 9.13 -13.86 -17.75
C LYS A 156 8.83 -12.82 -18.83
N VAL A 157 9.60 -11.72 -18.81
CA VAL A 157 9.74 -10.76 -19.92
C VAL A 157 10.66 -11.35 -20.98
#